data_AF-A0A2T4V6C3-F1
#
_entry.id   AF-A0A2T4V6C3-F1
#
_cell.length_a   1.000
_cell.length_b   1.000
_cell.length_c   1.000
_cell.angle_alpha   90.00
_cell.angle_beta   90.00
_cell.angle_gamma   90.00
#
_symmetry.space_group_name_H-M   'P 1'
#
loop_
_entity.id
_entity.type
_entity.pdbx_description
1 polymer ?
#
loop_
_entity_poly.entity_id
_entity_poly.type
_entity_poly.pdbx_seq_one_letter_code
_entity_poly.pdbx_strand_id
1 'polypeptide(L)'
;MRYLGIGLGLTLLAGCGGGEEIRRYLVAVDPAPLAALPASCYRGGTPPSPRVEDHNLYRDFTWTVWEAGSADRAFLVVESPEGGWRLGDAPPVRLEGAIAGTGDSFSAERVQVSADGQVLESTALHIVFEDLDTVSKGVVELKASCASCAGGSALSCEARLAFTAREEVLQE
;
A
#
# COMPACT_ATOMS: atom_id res chain seq x y z
N MET A 1 46.72 -3.26 -47.59
CA MET A 1 46.67 -2.75 -46.21
C MET A 1 45.18 -2.55 -45.90
N ARG A 2 44.41 -3.45 -45.27
CA ARG A 2 44.32 -3.75 -43.81
C ARG A 2 44.55 -2.53 -42.92
N TYR A 3 43.47 -1.93 -42.41
CA TYR A 3 42.99 -1.83 -41.00
C TYR A 3 41.80 -0.83 -41.03
N LEU A 4 40.53 -1.16 -40.72
CA LEU A 4 39.87 -1.60 -39.47
C LEU A 4 39.91 -0.57 -38.33
N GLY A 5 38.72 -0.17 -37.85
CA GLY A 5 38.48 0.66 -36.65
C GLY A 5 37.22 1.53 -36.82
N ILE A 6 35.99 1.02 -36.62
CA ILE A 6 35.31 0.82 -35.31
C ILE A 6 35.19 2.16 -34.55
N GLY A 7 34.04 2.69 -34.18
CA GLY A 7 32.67 2.21 -34.34
C GLY A 7 31.71 3.31 -33.90
N LEU A 8 30.68 3.59 -34.71
CA LEU A 8 29.46 4.18 -34.18
C LEU A 8 28.67 3.02 -33.59
N GLY A 9 28.83 2.83 -32.28
CA GLY A 9 27.86 2.10 -31.48
C GLY A 9 26.56 2.90 -31.48
N LEU A 10 25.77 2.76 -32.54
CA LEU A 10 24.32 2.93 -32.44
C LEU A 10 23.81 1.72 -31.66
N THR A 11 23.90 1.80 -30.33
CA THR A 11 23.03 1.02 -29.46
C THR A 11 21.64 1.63 -29.58
N LEU A 12 20.97 1.32 -30.70
CA LEU A 12 19.52 1.21 -30.74
C LEU A 12 19.18 0.08 -29.76
N LEU A 13 19.01 0.45 -28.49
CA LEU A 13 18.11 -0.30 -27.61
C LEU A 13 16.70 0.00 -28.12
N ALA A 14 16.36 -0.63 -29.24
CA ALA A 14 14.99 -0.98 -29.55
C ALA A 14 14.55 -1.96 -28.44
N GLY A 15 14.11 -1.41 -27.31
CA GLY A 15 13.41 -2.16 -26.29
C GLY A 15 12.13 -2.69 -26.91
N CYS A 16 12.07 -4.00 -27.13
CA CYS A 16 10.83 -4.70 -27.42
C CYS A 16 9.87 -4.57 -26.23
N GLY A 17 8.68 -4.03 -26.43
CA GLY A 17 7.56 -4.06 -25.47
C GLY A 17 6.97 -2.68 -25.22
N GLY A 18 5.79 -2.41 -25.79
CA GLY A 18 5.19 -1.08 -25.75
C GLY A 18 4.56 -0.69 -24.42
N GLY A 19 4.53 0.62 -24.15
CA GLY A 19 3.42 1.29 -23.48
C GLY A 19 3.28 1.15 -21.97
N GLU A 20 4.36 0.87 -21.22
CA GLU A 20 4.33 0.94 -19.76
C GLU A 20 4.57 2.39 -19.30
N GLU A 21 3.51 3.09 -18.92
CA GLU A 21 3.62 4.39 -18.24
C GLU A 21 3.87 4.13 -16.75
N ILE A 22 5.02 4.60 -16.25
CA ILE A 22 5.39 4.49 -14.83
C ILE A 22 5.09 5.83 -14.17
N ARG A 23 4.17 5.84 -13.21
CA ARG A 23 3.81 7.02 -12.42
C ARG A 23 4.29 6.83 -10.99
N ARG A 24 5.00 7.83 -10.47
CA ARG A 24 5.51 7.82 -9.10
C ARG A 24 4.79 8.89 -8.30
N TYR A 25 4.29 8.55 -7.12
CA TYR A 25 3.53 9.45 -6.27
C TYR A 25 4.22 9.62 -4.92
N LEU A 26 4.35 10.87 -4.49
CA LEU A 26 4.60 11.20 -3.09
C LEU A 26 3.26 11.21 -2.36
N VAL A 27 3.10 10.30 -1.41
CA VAL A 27 1.85 10.05 -0.72
C VAL A 27 1.97 10.39 0.75
N ALA A 28 1.05 11.22 1.23
CA ALA A 28 0.83 11.44 2.65
C ALA A 28 -0.48 10.74 3.03
N VAL A 29 -0.41 9.85 4.02
CA VAL A 29 -1.58 9.12 4.55
C VAL A 29 -1.88 9.65 5.94
N ASP A 30 -3.13 10.02 6.17
CA ASP A 30 -3.59 10.47 7.48
C ASP A 30 -3.57 9.29 8.46
N PRO A 31 -3.03 9.47 9.68
CA PRO A 31 -3.02 8.41 10.67
C PRO A 31 -4.44 8.05 11.09
N ALA A 32 -4.70 6.76 11.33
CA ALA A 32 -5.94 6.34 11.98
C ALA A 32 -5.90 6.90 13.42
N PRO A 33 -6.84 7.76 13.83
CA PRO A 33 -6.94 8.09 15.25
C PRO A 33 -7.29 6.79 15.96
N LEU A 34 -6.46 6.36 16.91
CA LEU A 34 -6.71 5.11 17.62
C LEU A 34 -8.12 5.15 18.26
N ALA A 35 -8.54 6.28 18.83
CA ALA A 35 -9.89 6.44 19.37
C ALA A 35 -11.04 6.19 18.37
N ALA A 36 -10.79 6.21 17.05
CA ALA A 36 -11.79 5.92 16.02
C ALA A 36 -11.86 4.43 15.63
N LEU A 37 -10.97 3.57 16.13
CA LEU A 37 -11.02 2.14 15.87
C LEU A 37 -12.14 1.45 16.70
N PRO A 38 -12.76 0.39 16.17
CA PRO A 38 -13.73 -0.40 16.92
C PRO A 38 -13.16 -0.97 18.22
N ALA A 39 -14.00 -1.18 19.24
CA ALA A 39 -13.58 -1.76 20.52
C ALA A 39 -12.93 -3.17 20.38
N SER A 40 -13.29 -3.90 19.31
CA SER A 40 -12.69 -5.18 18.93
C SER A 40 -11.20 -5.09 18.55
N CYS A 41 -10.65 -3.88 18.44
CA CYS A 41 -9.23 -3.65 18.23
C CYS A 41 -8.40 -3.60 19.50
N TYR A 42 -9.02 -3.70 20.67
CA TYR A 42 -8.36 -3.49 21.95
C TYR A 42 -8.51 -4.67 22.89
N ARG A 43 -7.39 -5.06 23.50
CA ARG A 43 -7.38 -6.06 24.55
C ARG A 43 -8.04 -5.51 25.80
N GLY A 44 -8.92 -6.31 26.41
CA GLY A 44 -9.67 -5.90 27.60
C GLY A 44 -10.77 -4.87 27.33
N GLY A 45 -11.14 -4.62 26.07
CA GLY A 45 -12.31 -3.83 25.69
C GLY A 45 -12.25 -2.33 26.03
N THR A 46 -11.09 -1.82 26.44
CA THR A 46 -10.91 -0.40 26.75
C THR A 46 -10.13 0.27 25.63
N PRO A 47 -10.69 1.26 24.93
CA PRO A 47 -9.96 2.00 23.90
C PRO A 47 -8.77 2.74 24.49
N PRO A 48 -7.70 2.98 23.71
CA PRO A 48 -6.53 3.72 24.15
C PRO A 48 -6.96 5.14 24.48
N SER A 49 -6.32 5.70 25.50
CA SER A 49 -6.54 7.08 25.92
C SER A 49 -6.38 8.03 24.73
N PRO A 50 -7.26 9.04 24.57
CA PRO A 50 -7.13 10.05 23.51
C PRO A 50 -5.83 10.87 23.61
N ARG A 51 -5.05 10.70 24.69
CA ARG A 51 -3.65 11.17 24.76
C ARG A 51 -2.73 10.24 23.97
N VAL A 52 -2.96 10.15 22.68
CA VAL A 52 -1.85 9.88 21.76
C VAL A 52 -1.16 11.23 21.65
N GLU A 53 0.13 11.31 21.95
CA GLU A 53 0.91 12.47 21.53
C GLU A 53 0.68 12.56 20.01
N ASP A 54 -0.12 13.55 19.59
CA ASP A 54 -0.29 13.96 18.20
C ASP A 54 1.08 14.44 17.72
N HIS A 55 2.02 13.51 17.59
CA HIS A 55 3.10 13.70 16.68
C HIS A 55 2.39 13.83 15.34
N ASN A 56 2.37 15.05 14.82
CA ASN A 56 2.21 15.35 13.41
C ASN A 56 3.25 14.53 12.63
N LEU A 57 3.06 13.21 12.54
CA LEU A 57 3.89 12.28 11.81
C LEU A 57 3.42 12.35 10.38
N TYR A 58 3.68 13.50 9.77
CA TYR A 58 3.77 13.60 8.34
C TYR A 58 4.80 12.56 7.91
N ARG A 59 4.33 11.48 7.27
CA ARG A 59 5.20 10.47 6.66
C ARG A 59 4.92 10.51 5.16
N ASP A 60 5.92 10.97 4.42
CA ASP A 60 5.96 10.83 2.98
C ASP A 60 6.27 9.38 2.65
N PHE A 61 5.41 8.76 1.84
CA PHE A 61 5.64 7.46 1.21
C PHE A 61 5.83 7.67 -0.28
N THR A 62 6.65 6.84 -0.92
CA THR A 62 6.68 6.74 -2.37
C THR A 62 5.83 5.56 -2.82
N TRP A 63 4.82 5.82 -3.63
CA TRP A 63 4.05 4.77 -4.31
C TRP A 63 4.32 4.81 -5.80
N THR A 64 4.44 3.63 -6.42
CA THR A 64 4.68 3.52 -7.86
C THR A 64 3.57 2.74 -8.51
N VAL A 65 2.99 3.31 -9.56
CA VAL A 65 1.97 2.70 -10.41
C VAL A 65 2.59 2.36 -11.77
N TRP A 66 2.41 1.11 -12.20
CA TRP A 66 2.75 0.65 -13.55
C TRP A 66 1.48 0.35 -14.32
N GLU A 67 1.20 1.11 -15.36
CA GLU A 67 0.10 0.83 -16.28
C GLU A 67 0.53 -0.22 -17.30
N ALA A 68 -0.15 -1.36 -17.34
CA ALA A 68 0.24 -2.48 -18.16
C ALA A 68 -0.37 -2.37 -19.57
N GLY A 69 -0.07 -1.29 -20.30
CA GLY A 69 -0.44 -1.08 -21.71
C GLY A 69 -1.95 -1.05 -22.03
N SER A 70 -2.81 -1.20 -21.03
CA SER A 70 -4.27 -1.14 -21.11
C SER A 70 -4.81 -0.47 -19.85
N ALA A 71 -5.76 0.45 -19.99
CA ALA A 71 -6.33 1.22 -18.87
C ALA A 71 -6.98 0.34 -17.77
N ASP A 72 -7.31 -0.92 -18.06
CA ASP A 72 -7.97 -1.83 -17.12
C ASP A 72 -6.99 -2.68 -16.29
N ARG A 73 -5.68 -2.49 -16.44
CA ARG A 73 -4.67 -3.27 -15.70
C ARG A 73 -3.49 -2.42 -15.29
N ALA A 74 -3.38 -2.20 -13.99
CA ALA A 74 -2.25 -1.53 -13.37
C ALA A 74 -1.67 -2.38 -12.22
N PHE A 75 -0.45 -2.05 -11.84
CA PHE A 75 0.19 -2.58 -10.64
C PHE A 75 0.59 -1.43 -9.72
N LEU A 76 0.41 -1.58 -8.42
CA LEU A 76 0.79 -0.61 -7.40
C LEU A 76 1.79 -1.23 -6.42
N VAL A 77 2.93 -0.59 -6.23
CA VAL A 77 3.86 -0.91 -5.14
C VAL A 77 3.76 0.19 -4.10
N VAL A 78 3.42 -0.25 -2.90
CA VAL A 78 3.13 0.61 -1.75
C VAL A 78 4.31 0.59 -0.82
N GLU A 79 4.93 1.74 -0.58
CA GLU A 79 5.76 1.92 0.60
C GLU A 79 4.86 2.02 1.84
N SER A 80 5.23 1.29 2.89
CA SER A 80 4.48 1.21 4.14
C SER A 80 5.37 1.62 5.34
N PRO A 81 4.77 2.02 6.47
CA PRO A 81 5.53 2.33 7.68
C PRO A 81 6.43 1.17 8.11
N GLU A 82 7.57 1.49 8.72
CA GLU A 82 8.44 0.47 9.33
C GLU A 82 7.62 -0.37 10.33
N GLY A 83 7.52 -1.67 10.04
CA GLY A 83 6.74 -2.60 10.84
C GLY A 83 5.25 -2.71 10.48
N GLY A 84 4.80 -2.08 9.40
CA GLY A 84 3.44 -2.17 8.84
C GLY A 84 2.42 -1.20 9.47
N TRP A 85 1.24 -1.11 8.85
CA TRP A 85 0.14 -0.30 9.35
C TRP A 85 -0.47 -0.92 10.60
N ARG A 86 -0.51 -0.18 11.71
CA ARG A 86 -1.02 -0.70 12.99
C ARG A 86 -2.48 -0.33 13.19
N LEU A 87 -3.29 -1.32 13.53
CA LEU A 87 -4.70 -1.16 13.89
C LEU A 87 -4.93 -1.66 15.32
N GLY A 88 -4.73 -0.77 16.31
CA GLY A 88 -4.83 -1.15 17.72
C GLY A 88 -3.87 -2.29 18.07
N ASP A 89 -4.42 -3.34 18.70
CA ASP A 89 -3.67 -4.52 19.15
C ASP A 89 -3.66 -5.68 18.13
N ALA A 90 -4.25 -5.49 16.93
CA ALA A 90 -4.25 -6.49 15.86
C ALA A 90 -2.86 -6.63 15.21
N PRO A 91 -2.60 -7.74 14.48
CA PRO A 91 -1.36 -7.86 13.70
C PRO A 91 -1.23 -6.71 12.71
N PRO A 92 -0.02 -6.17 12.48
CA PRO A 92 0.17 -5.06 11.56
C PRO A 92 -0.15 -5.50 10.13
N VAL A 93 -0.83 -4.65 9.37
CA VAL A 93 -1.08 -4.88 7.94
C VAL A 93 0.23 -4.63 7.19
N ARG A 94 0.83 -5.73 6.73
CA ARG A 94 2.02 -5.75 5.87
C ARG A 94 1.69 -6.54 4.62
N LEU A 95 1.68 -5.86 3.48
CA LEU A 95 1.59 -6.50 2.18
C LEU A 95 2.83 -6.08 1.40
N GLU A 96 3.53 -7.09 0.90
CA GLU A 96 4.77 -6.92 0.14
C GLU A 96 4.50 -7.25 -1.32
N GLY A 97 5.23 -6.60 -2.21
CA GLY A 97 5.12 -6.80 -3.65
C GLY A 97 4.16 -5.82 -4.34
N ALA A 98 3.87 -6.12 -5.60
CA ALA A 98 3.01 -5.31 -6.44
C ALA A 98 1.56 -5.80 -6.36
N ILE A 99 0.63 -4.87 -6.11
CA ILE A 99 -0.80 -5.10 -6.01
C ILE A 99 -1.41 -4.87 -7.39
N ALA A 100 -2.07 -5.87 -7.95
CA ALA A 100 -2.77 -5.71 -9.22
C ALA A 100 -4.09 -4.93 -9.02
N GLY A 101 -4.48 -4.14 -10.01
CA GLY A 101 -5.65 -3.28 -9.96
C GLY A 101 -6.01 -2.67 -11.31
N THR A 102 -6.82 -1.62 -11.27
CA THR A 102 -7.40 -0.93 -12.45
C THR A 102 -6.84 0.49 -12.64
N GLY A 103 -5.78 0.85 -11.93
CA GLY A 103 -5.16 2.19 -12.00
C GLY A 103 -5.74 3.17 -10.98
N ASP A 104 -7.03 3.04 -10.67
CA ASP A 104 -7.76 3.80 -9.64
C ASP A 104 -8.04 2.97 -8.37
N SER A 105 -8.12 1.65 -8.47
CA SER A 105 -8.37 0.74 -7.34
C SER A 105 -7.37 -0.42 -7.32
N PHE A 106 -6.85 -0.73 -6.13
CA PHE A 106 -5.88 -1.78 -5.90
C PHE A 106 -6.23 -2.55 -4.62
N SER A 107 -6.35 -3.87 -4.72
CA SER A 107 -6.72 -4.72 -3.58
C SER A 107 -5.76 -5.89 -3.41
N ALA A 108 -5.33 -6.13 -2.17
CA ALA A 108 -4.60 -7.34 -1.82
C ALA A 108 -5.05 -7.87 -0.46
N GLU A 109 -5.12 -9.19 -0.36
CA GLU A 109 -5.44 -9.91 0.87
C GLU A 109 -4.44 -11.03 1.08
N ARG A 110 -4.02 -11.21 2.33
CA ARG A 110 -3.23 -12.34 2.80
C ARG A 110 -4.00 -13.01 3.92
N VAL A 111 -4.32 -14.29 3.72
CA VAL A 111 -5.03 -15.11 4.69
C VAL A 111 -4.14 -16.27 5.11
N GLN A 112 -3.99 -16.46 6.42
CA GLN A 112 -3.39 -17.64 6.99
C GLN A 112 -4.49 -18.57 7.48
N VAL A 113 -4.46 -19.82 7.03
CA VAL A 113 -5.44 -20.85 7.40
C VAL A 113 -4.79 -21.99 8.18
N SER A 114 -5.53 -22.60 9.09
CA SER A 114 -5.14 -23.83 9.77
C SER A 114 -5.26 -25.04 8.85
N ALA A 115 -4.73 -26.20 9.29
CA ALA A 115 -4.89 -27.47 8.59
C ALA A 115 -6.38 -27.87 8.41
N ASP A 116 -7.25 -27.43 9.30
CA ASP A 116 -8.70 -27.68 9.28
C ASP A 116 -9.48 -26.62 8.47
N GLY A 117 -8.78 -25.70 7.80
CA GLY A 117 -9.38 -24.67 6.95
C GLY A 117 -9.93 -23.45 7.69
N GLN A 118 -9.63 -23.29 8.98
CA GLN A 118 -10.04 -22.10 9.75
C GLN A 118 -9.09 -20.94 9.50
N VAL A 119 -9.63 -19.73 9.31
CA VAL A 119 -8.82 -18.51 9.20
C VAL A 119 -8.20 -18.19 10.56
N LEU A 120 -6.87 -18.19 10.60
CA LEU A 120 -6.08 -17.87 11.80
C LEU A 120 -5.72 -16.39 11.85
N GLU A 121 -5.36 -15.82 10.72
CA GLU A 121 -5.02 -14.41 10.54
C GLU A 121 -5.48 -13.98 9.14
N SER A 122 -6.05 -12.78 9.02
CA SER A 122 -6.23 -12.14 7.71
C SER A 122 -5.74 -10.70 7.78
N THR A 123 -5.06 -10.27 6.73
CA THR A 123 -4.66 -8.87 6.53
C THR A 123 -5.07 -8.47 5.12
N ALA A 124 -5.77 -7.34 4.99
CA ALA A 124 -6.18 -6.80 3.70
C ALA A 124 -5.87 -5.31 3.59
N LEU A 125 -5.57 -4.89 2.37
CA LEU A 125 -5.34 -3.52 1.97
C LEU A 125 -6.17 -3.27 0.71
N HIS A 126 -6.94 -2.21 0.72
CA HIS A 126 -7.62 -1.71 -0.45
C HIS A 126 -7.33 -0.23 -0.59
N ILE A 127 -6.81 0.18 -1.74
CA ILE A 127 -6.44 1.55 -2.05
C ILE A 127 -7.33 2.01 -3.19
N VAL A 128 -7.97 3.16 -3.01
CA VAL A 128 -8.82 3.79 -4.02
C VAL A 128 -8.35 5.22 -4.22
N PHE A 129 -8.03 5.60 -5.45
CA PHE A 129 -7.88 6.98 -5.87
C PHE A 129 -9.27 7.52 -6.22
N GLU A 130 -9.74 8.51 -5.45
CA GLU A 130 -11.08 9.10 -5.59
C GLU A 130 -11.07 10.29 -6.56
N ASP A 131 -10.01 11.11 -6.53
CA ASP A 131 -9.79 12.24 -7.43
C ASP A 131 -8.38 12.13 -8.04
N LEU A 132 -8.28 12.22 -9.37
CA LEU A 132 -7.01 12.22 -10.11
C LEU A 132 -6.81 13.60 -10.76
N ASP A 133 -5.97 14.42 -10.14
CA ASP A 133 -5.49 15.73 -10.62
C ASP A 133 -3.98 15.79 -10.30
N THR A 134 -3.36 16.95 -10.50
CA THR A 134 -2.04 17.38 -9.99
C THR A 134 -1.80 16.95 -8.54
N VAL A 135 -2.84 16.96 -7.71
CA VAL A 135 -2.84 16.32 -6.39
C VAL A 135 -4.02 15.35 -6.35
N SER A 136 -3.70 14.07 -6.46
CA SER A 136 -4.68 13.00 -6.31
C SER A 136 -5.07 12.82 -4.85
N LYS A 137 -6.30 12.38 -4.61
CA LYS A 137 -6.81 12.03 -3.29
C LYS A 137 -7.37 10.64 -3.31
N GLY A 138 -7.42 10.03 -2.13
CA GLY A 138 -8.03 8.73 -2.02
C GLY A 138 -8.06 8.20 -0.62
N VAL A 139 -8.29 6.90 -0.55
CA VAL A 139 -8.50 6.18 0.68
C VAL A 139 -7.69 4.89 0.71
N VAL A 140 -7.10 4.62 1.88
CA VAL A 140 -6.54 3.33 2.25
C VAL A 140 -7.48 2.66 3.25
N GLU A 141 -8.11 1.57 2.83
CA GLU A 141 -8.88 0.68 3.70
C GLU A 141 -7.98 -0.45 4.18
N LEU A 142 -7.83 -0.55 5.49
CA LEU A 142 -7.01 -1.55 6.15
C LEU A 142 -7.93 -2.50 6.91
N LYS A 143 -7.66 -3.81 6.80
CA LYS A 143 -8.30 -4.82 7.65
C LYS A 143 -7.25 -5.75 8.23
N ALA A 144 -7.40 -6.06 9.50
CA ALA A 144 -6.58 -7.05 10.19
C ALA A 144 -7.44 -7.86 11.14
N SER A 145 -7.35 -9.19 11.08
CA SER A 145 -8.02 -10.08 12.01
C SER A 145 -7.08 -11.19 12.46
N CYS A 146 -7.32 -11.68 13.68
CA CYS A 146 -6.64 -12.84 14.23
C CYS A 146 -7.64 -13.64 15.07
N ALA A 147 -7.65 -14.96 14.89
CA ALA A 147 -8.45 -15.86 15.71
C ALA A 147 -7.89 -15.98 17.13
N SER A 148 -6.57 -15.88 17.28
CA SER A 148 -5.87 -15.87 18.56
C SER A 148 -4.59 -15.04 18.44
N CYS A 149 -4.67 -13.77 18.82
CA CYS A 149 -3.49 -12.92 18.93
C CYS A 149 -2.69 -13.23 20.20
N ALA A 150 -1.44 -12.77 20.28
CA ALA A 150 -0.65 -12.84 21.53
C ALA A 150 -1.48 -12.29 22.71
N GLY A 151 -1.91 -13.15 23.63
CA GLY A 151 -2.89 -12.78 24.69
C GLY A 151 -4.26 -13.48 24.59
N GLY A 152 -4.47 -14.34 23.61
CA GLY A 152 -5.54 -15.37 23.58
C GLY A 152 -6.94 -14.89 23.21
N SER A 153 -7.11 -13.62 22.81
CA SER A 153 -8.40 -13.10 22.35
C SER A 153 -8.40 -12.90 20.83
N ALA A 154 -9.54 -13.17 20.20
CA ALA A 154 -9.76 -12.84 18.81
C ALA A 154 -9.91 -11.33 18.65
N LEU A 155 -9.30 -10.77 17.60
CA LEU A 155 -9.42 -9.35 17.25
C LEU A 155 -9.84 -9.24 15.78
N SER A 156 -10.63 -8.22 15.50
CA SER A 156 -11.00 -7.84 14.14
C SER A 156 -11.03 -6.32 14.06
N CYS A 157 -10.20 -5.79 13.18
CA CYS A 157 -9.95 -4.38 13.03
C CYS A 157 -10.12 -3.94 11.60
N GLU A 158 -10.73 -2.78 11.45
CA GLU A 158 -10.79 -2.06 10.19
C GLU A 158 -10.56 -0.58 10.42
N ALA A 159 -9.91 0.07 9.46
CA ALA A 159 -9.73 1.50 9.42
C ALA A 159 -9.80 2.00 7.99
N ARG A 160 -10.27 3.23 7.83
CA ARG A 160 -10.28 3.97 6.57
C ARG A 160 -9.44 5.22 6.75
N LEU A 161 -8.33 5.31 6.03
CA LEU A 161 -7.37 6.41 6.11
C LEU A 161 -7.45 7.23 4.83
N ALA A 162 -7.63 8.54 4.94
CA ALA A 162 -7.49 9.41 3.78
C ALA A 162 -6.01 9.51 3.38
N PHE A 163 -5.75 9.67 2.10
CA PHE A 163 -4.42 10.03 1.61
C PHE A 163 -4.50 11.13 0.55
N THR A 164 -3.42 11.89 0.46
CA THR A 164 -3.13 12.81 -0.64
C THR A 164 -1.87 12.35 -1.35
N ALA A 165 -1.89 12.32 -2.68
CA ALA A 165 -0.80 11.87 -3.51
C ALA A 165 -0.46 12.95 -4.55
N ARG A 166 0.83 13.29 -4.70
CA ARG A 166 1.30 14.18 -5.77
C ARG A 166 2.20 13.39 -6.70
N GLU A 167 1.89 13.42 -8.00
CA GLU A 167 2.73 12.79 -9.01
C GLU A 167 4.10 13.50 -9.08
N GLU A 168 5.18 12.73 -9.03
CA GLU A 168 6.53 13.19 -9.30
C GLU A 168 6.76 13.19 -10.80
N VAL A 169 6.91 14.38 -11.39
CA VAL A 169 7.37 14.51 -12.77
C VAL A 169 8.85 14.13 -12.79
N LEU A 170 9.15 12.91 -13.25
CA LEU A 170 10.51 12.48 -13.51
C LEU A 170 11.06 13.34 -14.66
N GLN A 171 11.93 14.31 -14.36
CA GLN A 171 12.69 15.00 -15.39
C GLN A 171 13.78 14.05 -15.91
N GLU A 172 13.70 13.73 -17.20
CA GLU A 172 14.72 12.97 -17.95
C GLU A 172 16.04 13.74 -18.10
#